data_AF-A0A926AJC1-F1
#
_entry.id   AF-A0A926AJC1-F1
#
_cell.length_a   1.000
_cell.length_b   1.000
_cell.length_c   1.000
_cell.angle_alpha   90.00
_cell.angle_beta   90.00
_cell.angle_gamma   90.00
#
_symmetry.space_group_name_H-M   'P 1'
#
loop_
_entity.id
_entity.type
_entity.pdbx_description
1 polymer ?
#
loop_
_entity_poly.entity_id
_entity_poly.type
_entity_poly.pdbx_seq_one_letter_code
_entity_poly.pdbx_strand_id
1 'polypeptide(L)'
;MQRGNETRRARAATAIFTATLAATAAMSSAQTINLQFNGSGNTLAATEFEAVYGLDTGNFNVGTGKLSINTQQGDTFGDYENDPDSAKNMFYNNVAAVPTRTVLESKITVSNLNANFHGGGIWMGTDQDHYVRFGVINNSFQTPPGATVEGLRENEDLWPGVPLPTPPGPGNDIQGAQSPLSISTPQAAPFDIILRLIRDGNGATMFFSMDNGVTFSRNPVPSTGFTFDNVVTGAGQGFNNGASIEGGFKVGVYAFGGPEGQIPATFAFDYFTSAGGTDEWNLTGGGVWDNDSSWTLLTPSSVGATARLGTRITSASTVTVNGDHNVGTLIFDSPNSYTVGGAGTVTFNSFDTYSGTLTVNGQAAINVLQGNHTISANTVISKALTVNVAGAGNTLTVTNGLLSTGTTLLVTKSGPGTLSVKNLNVESGVAVNGGTISIIANGTNAGTSRVGTLSFAGGATPTATLDLKDNDLIVTSGTYAAITNAISKARNGGAWNQPGLTSSSAAAATPKNTTLGTLTGAEYLSLGNTTFDGFTVAAPDVLVKYTYYGDVDFNGLVDFDDYSRIDAGFNNNRTGWFNGDVDYNGIVDFDDYSLIDQAFNTQSGTLRRAMSYLDGSDRSEK
;
A
#
# COMPACT_ATOMS: atom_id res chain seq x y z
N MET A 1 16.33 -43.43 35.72
CA MET A 1 15.18 -43.48 34.79
C MET A 1 14.18 -42.47 35.31
N GLN A 2 13.73 -41.43 34.63
CA GLN A 2 13.88 -41.00 33.24
C GLN A 2 13.84 -39.45 33.29
N ARG A 3 14.93 -38.82 32.87
CA ARG A 3 14.91 -37.46 32.31
C ARG A 3 14.15 -37.57 30.99
N GLY A 4 13.18 -36.69 30.72
CA GLY A 4 12.59 -36.69 29.37
C GLY A 4 11.24 -36.04 29.18
N ASN A 5 10.93 -34.86 29.75
CA ASN A 5 9.71 -34.17 29.34
C ASN A 5 9.72 -32.64 29.31
N GLU A 6 10.84 -31.98 29.61
CA GLU A 6 10.90 -30.50 29.53
C GLU A 6 11.39 -29.95 28.18
N THR A 7 11.88 -30.81 27.27
CA THR A 7 12.49 -30.36 26.01
C THR A 7 11.50 -30.25 24.83
N ARG A 8 10.20 -30.54 25.01
CA ARG A 8 9.20 -30.51 23.91
C ARG A 8 8.30 -29.27 23.89
N ARG A 9 8.32 -28.43 24.93
CA ARG A 9 7.55 -27.16 24.94
C ARG A 9 8.33 -25.93 24.45
N ALA A 10 9.65 -26.05 24.30
CA ALA A 10 10.52 -24.96 23.83
C ALA A 10 10.83 -25.00 22.32
N ARG A 11 10.25 -25.93 21.54
CA ARG A 11 10.49 -26.07 20.08
C ARG A 11 9.31 -25.69 19.20
N ALA A 12 8.21 -25.19 19.76
CA ALA A 12 7.02 -24.78 19.01
C ALA A 12 6.86 -23.24 18.84
N ALA A 13 7.78 -22.44 19.39
CA ALA A 13 7.70 -20.97 19.39
C ALA A 13 8.70 -20.28 18.44
N THR A 14 9.34 -21.00 17.52
CA THR A 14 10.40 -20.46 16.63
C THR A 14 10.19 -20.86 15.17
N ALA A 15 8.94 -21.06 14.75
CA ALA A 15 8.59 -21.45 13.36
C ALA A 15 7.60 -20.48 12.69
N ILE A 16 7.46 -19.27 13.23
CA ILE A 16 6.65 -18.18 12.66
C ILE A 16 7.62 -17.00 12.53
N PHE A 17 7.71 -16.39 11.34
CA PHE A 17 8.72 -15.40 10.91
C PHE A 17 10.02 -15.94 10.29
N THR A 18 9.89 -16.70 9.21
CA THR A 18 10.81 -16.63 8.05
C THR A 18 10.10 -17.19 6.82
N ALA A 19 8.96 -16.59 6.45
CA ALA A 19 8.55 -16.62 5.05
C ALA A 19 9.31 -15.49 4.38
N THR A 20 10.51 -15.79 3.91
CA THR A 20 11.21 -14.92 2.96
C THR A 20 10.25 -14.74 1.80
N LEU A 21 9.63 -13.55 1.69
CA LEU A 21 8.88 -13.14 0.53
C LEU A 21 9.88 -12.84 -0.60
N ALA A 22 10.64 -13.87 -1.00
CA ALA A 22 11.21 -13.95 -2.33
C ALA A 22 10.08 -14.40 -3.25
N ALA A 23 9.08 -13.53 -3.42
CA ALA A 23 8.27 -13.57 -4.63
C ALA A 23 9.21 -13.09 -5.73
N THR A 24 10.03 -14.01 -6.27
CA THR A 24 10.48 -13.87 -7.64
C THR A 24 9.22 -13.67 -8.46
N ALA A 25 9.00 -12.43 -8.92
CA ALA A 25 8.02 -12.12 -9.93
C ALA A 25 8.39 -12.97 -11.15
N ALA A 26 7.79 -14.14 -11.27
CA ALA A 26 7.81 -14.88 -12.51
C ALA A 26 7.11 -13.96 -13.52
N MET A 27 7.89 -13.38 -14.44
CA MET A 27 7.38 -12.49 -15.46
C MET A 27 6.41 -13.30 -16.32
N SER A 28 5.10 -13.08 -16.13
CA SER A 28 4.12 -13.51 -17.13
C SER A 28 4.33 -12.65 -18.38
N SER A 29 4.36 -13.28 -19.55
CA SER A 29 4.46 -12.56 -20.82
C SER A 29 3.27 -11.62 -20.96
N ALA A 30 3.52 -10.37 -21.37
CA ALA A 30 2.46 -9.41 -21.67
C ALA A 30 1.48 -10.03 -22.68
N GLN A 31 0.19 -10.01 -22.35
CA GLN A 31 -0.87 -10.43 -23.27
C GLN A 31 -1.57 -9.17 -23.78
N THR A 32 -1.59 -9.01 -25.10
CA THR A 32 -2.25 -7.88 -25.75
C THR A 32 -3.28 -8.40 -26.74
N ILE A 33 -4.51 -7.93 -26.60
CA ILE A 33 -5.61 -8.08 -27.55
C ILE A 33 -5.87 -6.71 -28.15
N ASN A 34 -5.96 -6.64 -29.47
CA ASN A 34 -6.28 -5.41 -30.18
C ASN A 34 -7.20 -5.74 -31.36
N LEU A 35 -8.50 -5.62 -31.13
CA LEU A 35 -9.54 -5.91 -32.11
C LEU A 35 -10.00 -4.60 -32.75
N GLN A 36 -10.00 -4.58 -34.07
CA GLN A 36 -10.37 -3.40 -34.88
C GLN A 36 -11.61 -3.67 -35.73
N PHE A 37 -12.19 -4.88 -35.62
CA PHE A 37 -13.42 -5.28 -36.27
C PHE A 37 -13.41 -5.06 -37.80
N ASN A 38 -12.31 -5.45 -38.44
CA ASN A 38 -12.10 -5.32 -39.89
C ASN A 38 -12.88 -6.35 -40.72
N GLY A 39 -13.54 -7.30 -40.06
CA GLY A 39 -14.38 -8.31 -40.68
C GLY A 39 -15.65 -7.76 -41.34
N SER A 40 -16.50 -8.66 -41.84
CA SER A 40 -17.80 -8.31 -42.39
C SER A 40 -18.83 -9.41 -42.15
N GLY A 41 -20.07 -9.02 -41.85
CA GLY A 41 -21.19 -9.91 -41.63
C GLY A 41 -21.38 -10.28 -40.16
N ASN A 42 -22.11 -11.36 -39.92
CA ASN A 42 -22.66 -11.73 -38.61
C ASN A 42 -22.16 -13.11 -38.15
N THR A 43 -20.87 -13.37 -38.32
CA THR A 43 -20.21 -14.61 -37.85
C THR A 43 -19.24 -14.30 -36.72
N LEU A 44 -19.00 -15.26 -35.82
CA LEU A 44 -17.99 -15.12 -34.76
C LEU A 44 -16.61 -14.78 -35.33
N ALA A 45 -16.21 -15.42 -36.44
CA ALA A 45 -14.93 -15.13 -37.09
C ALA A 45 -14.80 -13.67 -37.56
N ALA A 46 -15.91 -13.01 -37.91
CA ALA A 46 -15.90 -11.61 -38.31
C ALA A 46 -15.64 -10.66 -37.13
N THR A 47 -15.93 -11.08 -35.89
CA THR A 47 -15.78 -10.23 -34.70
C THR A 47 -14.36 -10.20 -34.14
N GLU A 48 -13.47 -11.06 -34.66
CA GLU A 48 -12.09 -11.24 -34.19
C GLU A 48 -11.97 -11.79 -32.74
N PHE A 49 -13.09 -12.00 -32.04
CA PHE A 49 -13.12 -12.66 -30.73
C PHE A 49 -12.97 -14.18 -30.85
N GLU A 50 -12.43 -14.81 -29.82
CA GLU A 50 -12.20 -16.27 -29.78
C GLU A 50 -13.50 -17.06 -29.57
N ALA A 51 -14.40 -16.52 -28.76
CA ALA A 51 -15.60 -17.21 -28.32
C ALA A 51 -16.72 -16.23 -27.98
N VAL A 52 -17.91 -16.78 -27.73
CA VAL A 52 -19.14 -16.03 -27.46
C VAL A 52 -20.09 -16.87 -26.61
N TYR A 53 -20.74 -16.23 -25.64
CA TYR A 53 -21.92 -16.82 -24.97
C TYR A 53 -23.19 -16.40 -25.71
N GLY A 54 -24.09 -17.37 -25.92
CA GLY A 54 -25.40 -17.14 -26.55
C GLY A 54 -25.31 -16.52 -27.96
N LEU A 55 -24.54 -17.09 -28.89
CA LEU A 55 -24.41 -16.55 -30.26
C LEU A 55 -25.78 -16.43 -30.96
N ASP A 56 -26.11 -15.22 -31.37
CA ASP A 56 -27.30 -14.90 -32.16
C ASP A 56 -26.93 -13.98 -33.34
N THR A 57 -26.75 -14.62 -34.50
CA THR A 57 -26.39 -13.98 -35.77
C THR A 57 -27.41 -12.97 -36.29
N GLY A 58 -28.64 -12.93 -35.74
CA GLY A 58 -29.64 -11.94 -36.13
C GLY A 58 -29.44 -10.58 -35.46
N ASN A 59 -28.66 -10.52 -34.37
CA ASN A 59 -28.62 -9.38 -33.46
C ASN A 59 -27.23 -8.77 -33.27
N PHE A 60 -26.27 -9.14 -34.12
CA PHE A 60 -25.03 -8.40 -34.28
C PHE A 60 -24.60 -8.36 -35.75
N ASN A 61 -23.76 -7.38 -36.08
CA ASN A 61 -23.12 -7.30 -37.39
C ASN A 61 -21.75 -6.63 -37.26
N VAL A 62 -20.77 -7.16 -37.98
CA VAL A 62 -19.48 -6.52 -38.20
C VAL A 62 -19.47 -5.87 -39.56
N GLY A 63 -19.05 -4.61 -39.60
CA GLY A 63 -18.89 -3.89 -40.85
C GLY A 63 -18.45 -2.46 -40.60
N THR A 64 -17.85 -1.84 -41.61
CA THR A 64 -17.36 -0.46 -41.53
C THR A 64 -16.37 -0.22 -40.37
N GLY A 65 -15.61 -1.25 -39.98
CA GLY A 65 -14.66 -1.19 -38.86
C GLY A 65 -15.32 -1.18 -37.47
N LYS A 66 -16.55 -1.68 -37.34
CA LYS A 66 -17.26 -1.77 -36.06
C LYS A 66 -17.91 -3.13 -35.86
N LEU A 67 -17.97 -3.58 -34.62
CA LEU A 67 -18.90 -4.61 -34.15
C LEU A 67 -20.13 -3.92 -33.58
N SER A 68 -21.29 -4.09 -34.21
CA SER A 68 -22.56 -3.57 -33.70
C SER A 68 -23.37 -4.69 -33.07
N ILE A 69 -23.74 -4.55 -31.79
CA ILE A 69 -24.59 -5.48 -31.05
C ILE A 69 -25.90 -4.77 -30.70
N ASN A 70 -27.03 -5.38 -31.03
CA ASN A 70 -28.35 -4.91 -30.64
C ASN A 70 -28.77 -5.60 -29.34
N THR A 71 -29.28 -4.83 -28.38
CA THR A 71 -29.84 -5.36 -27.13
C THR A 71 -31.06 -6.25 -27.44
N GLN A 72 -31.18 -7.40 -26.79
CA GLN A 72 -32.28 -8.32 -27.02
C GLN A 72 -33.36 -8.21 -25.94
N GLN A 73 -34.60 -8.50 -26.31
CA GLN A 73 -35.70 -8.53 -25.35
C GLN A 73 -35.59 -9.77 -24.45
N GLY A 74 -35.86 -9.61 -23.15
CA GLY A 74 -35.78 -10.68 -22.16
C GLY A 74 -34.36 -11.13 -21.84
N ASP A 75 -33.35 -10.36 -22.23
CA ASP A 75 -31.94 -10.69 -22.15
C ASP A 75 -31.31 -9.97 -20.96
N THR A 76 -31.26 -10.64 -19.81
CA THR A 76 -30.73 -10.01 -18.60
C THR A 76 -29.24 -10.30 -18.41
N PHE A 77 -28.57 -9.39 -17.73
CA PHE A 77 -27.20 -9.56 -17.31
C PHE A 77 -27.19 -9.27 -15.81
N GLY A 78 -27.43 -10.33 -15.03
CA GLY A 78 -27.51 -10.35 -13.56
C GLY A 78 -28.89 -10.06 -12.95
N ASP A 79 -29.88 -10.98 -13.04
CA ASP A 79 -30.99 -11.01 -12.07
C ASP A 79 -31.55 -12.41 -11.69
N TYR A 80 -31.57 -12.67 -10.38
CA TYR A 80 -32.49 -13.51 -9.58
C TYR A 80 -32.77 -14.97 -9.98
N GLU A 81 -32.12 -15.88 -9.23
CA GLU A 81 -32.58 -17.21 -8.77
C GLU A 81 -33.57 -17.96 -9.69
N ASN A 82 -33.09 -18.28 -10.91
CA ASN A 82 -33.41 -19.43 -11.77
C ASN A 82 -32.94 -19.10 -13.22
N ASP A 83 -31.63 -19.05 -13.50
CA ASP A 83 -31.11 -18.49 -14.78
C ASP A 83 -30.97 -19.50 -15.94
N PRO A 84 -31.83 -19.44 -16.98
CA PRO A 84 -31.54 -19.95 -18.31
C PRO A 84 -31.39 -18.86 -19.41
N ASP A 85 -31.30 -17.56 -19.09
CA ASP A 85 -31.39 -16.45 -20.04
C ASP A 85 -30.22 -15.45 -19.92
N SER A 86 -29.00 -15.97 -19.96
CA SER A 86 -27.78 -15.17 -20.01
C SER A 86 -27.71 -14.25 -21.24
N ALA A 87 -27.19 -13.02 -21.08
CA ALA A 87 -26.99 -12.07 -22.18
C ALA A 87 -26.43 -12.73 -23.46
N LYS A 88 -27.16 -12.63 -24.57
CA LYS A 88 -26.70 -13.14 -25.87
C LYS A 88 -25.59 -12.27 -26.43
N ASN A 89 -24.79 -12.86 -27.32
CA ASN A 89 -23.69 -12.18 -28.00
C ASN A 89 -22.67 -11.53 -27.04
N MET A 90 -22.39 -12.17 -25.89
CA MET A 90 -21.24 -11.80 -25.07
C MET A 90 -19.96 -12.36 -25.68
N PHE A 91 -19.26 -11.56 -26.47
CA PHE A 91 -18.01 -11.97 -27.11
C PHE A 91 -16.82 -11.81 -26.18
N TYR A 92 -15.88 -12.76 -26.20
CA TYR A 92 -14.72 -12.74 -25.32
C TYR A 92 -13.49 -13.43 -25.89
N ASN A 93 -12.33 -13.09 -25.31
CA ASN A 93 -11.08 -13.82 -25.43
C ASN A 93 -10.65 -14.34 -24.07
N ASN A 94 -9.92 -15.45 -24.07
CA ASN A 94 -9.27 -15.94 -22.86
C ASN A 94 -7.98 -15.18 -22.63
N VAL A 95 -7.76 -14.74 -21.40
CA VAL A 95 -6.50 -14.17 -20.94
C VAL A 95 -5.92 -14.98 -19.80
N ALA A 96 -4.60 -14.92 -19.65
CA ALA A 96 -3.93 -15.55 -18.54
C ALA A 96 -4.51 -15.01 -17.22
N ALA A 97 -4.67 -15.88 -16.23
CA ALA A 97 -5.12 -15.50 -14.90
C ALA A 97 -4.12 -14.59 -14.15
N VAL A 98 -2.94 -14.33 -14.72
CA VAL A 98 -1.77 -13.80 -14.00
C VAL A 98 -1.08 -12.59 -14.64
N PRO A 99 -1.76 -11.57 -15.19
CA PRO A 99 -1.19 -10.24 -15.19
C PRO A 99 -1.43 -9.58 -13.81
N THR A 100 -0.40 -8.94 -13.25
CA THR A 100 -0.53 -8.08 -12.06
C THR A 100 -1.54 -6.96 -12.27
N ARG A 101 -1.73 -6.55 -13.53
CA ARG A 101 -2.67 -5.53 -13.98
C ARG A 101 -3.24 -5.86 -15.35
N THR A 102 -4.55 -5.74 -15.54
CA THR A 102 -5.23 -5.85 -16.85
C THR A 102 -5.99 -4.56 -17.14
N VAL A 103 -5.79 -3.99 -18.32
CA VAL A 103 -6.51 -2.81 -18.81
C VAL A 103 -7.38 -3.22 -19.98
N LEU A 104 -8.69 -3.00 -19.88
CA LEU A 104 -9.63 -3.06 -20.99
C LEU A 104 -10.00 -1.66 -21.43
N GLU A 105 -10.10 -1.45 -22.73
CA GLU A 105 -10.62 -0.20 -23.29
C GLU A 105 -11.42 -0.47 -24.56
N SER A 106 -12.53 0.23 -24.72
CA SER A 106 -13.32 0.24 -25.95
C SER A 106 -14.00 1.59 -26.15
N LYS A 107 -14.01 2.06 -27.40
CA LYS A 107 -14.87 3.16 -27.85
C LYS A 107 -16.17 2.58 -28.41
N ILE A 108 -17.30 3.15 -27.97
CA ILE A 108 -18.64 2.68 -28.28
C ILE A 108 -19.49 3.86 -28.74
N THR A 109 -20.12 3.73 -29.92
CA THR A 109 -21.23 4.59 -30.32
C THR A 109 -22.55 3.95 -29.85
N VAL A 110 -23.28 4.63 -28.99
CA VAL A 110 -24.53 4.15 -28.40
C VAL A 110 -25.72 4.83 -29.07
N SER A 111 -26.68 4.05 -29.56
CA SER A 111 -27.90 4.55 -30.22
C SER A 111 -29.15 3.90 -29.64
N ASN A 112 -30.28 4.62 -29.63
CA ASN A 112 -31.59 4.12 -29.21
C ASN A 112 -31.66 3.57 -27.77
N LEU A 113 -30.77 4.03 -26.85
CA LEU A 113 -30.82 3.64 -25.44
C LEU A 113 -31.96 4.38 -24.71
N ASN A 114 -33.20 3.94 -24.95
CA ASN A 114 -34.42 4.66 -24.55
C ASN A 114 -35.28 3.91 -23.53
N ALA A 115 -35.05 2.60 -23.35
CA ALA A 115 -35.81 1.74 -22.45
C ALA A 115 -34.93 1.32 -21.28
N ASN A 116 -35.48 1.32 -20.06
CA ASN A 116 -34.77 0.77 -18.89
C ASN A 116 -34.38 -0.69 -19.15
N PHE A 117 -33.33 -1.15 -18.45
CA PHE A 117 -32.79 -2.51 -18.58
C PHE A 117 -32.13 -2.80 -19.94
N HIS A 118 -32.01 -1.80 -20.81
CA HIS A 118 -31.10 -1.87 -21.95
C HIS A 118 -29.74 -1.35 -21.52
N GLY A 119 -28.68 -2.03 -21.94
CA GLY A 119 -27.32 -1.61 -21.69
C GLY A 119 -26.28 -2.40 -22.44
N GLY A 120 -25.03 -2.02 -22.25
CA GLY A 120 -23.90 -2.68 -22.90
C GLY A 120 -22.57 -2.01 -22.59
N GLY A 121 -21.48 -2.71 -22.84
CA GLY A 121 -20.15 -2.25 -22.48
C GLY A 121 -19.09 -3.34 -22.56
N ILE A 122 -18.11 -3.25 -21.66
CA ILE A 122 -16.98 -4.17 -21.53
C ILE A 122 -17.06 -4.95 -20.21
N TRP A 123 -16.52 -6.16 -20.19
CA TRP A 123 -16.53 -6.99 -18.99
C TRP A 123 -15.24 -7.81 -18.86
N MET A 124 -14.96 -8.24 -17.64
CA MET A 124 -13.99 -9.29 -17.36
C MET A 124 -14.46 -10.19 -16.22
N GLY A 125 -14.10 -11.46 -16.25
CA GLY A 125 -14.59 -12.45 -15.28
C GLY A 125 -14.10 -13.85 -15.58
N THR A 126 -14.52 -14.83 -14.79
CA THR A 126 -14.27 -16.25 -15.08
C THR A 126 -15.40 -16.86 -15.88
N ASP A 127 -16.63 -16.39 -15.72
CA ASP A 127 -17.83 -16.86 -16.42
C ASP A 127 -18.96 -15.82 -16.33
N GLN A 128 -20.20 -16.26 -16.54
CA GLN A 128 -21.40 -15.43 -16.52
C GLN A 128 -21.94 -15.21 -15.10
N ASP A 129 -21.31 -15.81 -14.09
CA ASP A 129 -21.76 -15.80 -12.69
C ASP A 129 -20.71 -15.12 -11.78
N HIS A 130 -19.50 -14.89 -12.32
CA HIS A 130 -18.34 -14.29 -11.65
C HIS A 130 -17.64 -13.27 -12.54
N TYR A 131 -18.16 -12.05 -12.56
CA TYR A 131 -17.63 -11.00 -13.41
C TYR A 131 -17.69 -9.61 -12.78
N VAL A 132 -16.92 -8.72 -13.39
CA VAL A 132 -17.08 -7.27 -13.27
C VAL A 132 -17.37 -6.72 -14.66
N ARG A 133 -18.47 -5.99 -14.79
CA ARG A 133 -18.83 -5.27 -16.01
C ARG A 133 -18.78 -3.77 -15.83
N PHE A 134 -18.56 -3.09 -16.93
CA PHE A 134 -18.60 -1.64 -17.01
C PHE A 134 -19.24 -1.23 -18.33
N GLY A 135 -20.32 -0.45 -18.26
CA GLY A 135 -21.15 -0.15 -19.40
C GLY A 135 -21.99 1.10 -19.23
N VAL A 136 -22.89 1.31 -20.19
CA VAL A 136 -23.92 2.34 -20.13
C VAL A 136 -25.29 1.67 -20.17
N ILE A 137 -26.19 2.15 -19.32
CA ILE A 137 -27.59 1.72 -19.23
C ILE A 137 -28.52 2.93 -19.38
N ASN A 138 -29.78 2.72 -19.76
CA ASN A 138 -30.81 3.72 -19.48
C ASN A 138 -31.35 3.49 -18.06
N ASN A 139 -31.37 4.54 -17.26
CA ASN A 139 -31.99 4.51 -15.94
C ASN A 139 -32.91 5.74 -15.77
N SER A 140 -34.21 5.52 -15.91
CA SER A 140 -35.23 6.54 -15.71
C SER A 140 -35.58 6.80 -14.24
N PHE A 141 -35.01 6.02 -13.30
CA PHE A 141 -35.32 6.11 -11.87
C PHE A 141 -34.36 7.04 -11.10
N GLN A 142 -33.19 7.33 -11.66
CA GLN A 142 -32.23 8.25 -11.07
C GLN A 142 -32.56 9.72 -11.38
N THR A 143 -31.85 10.66 -10.77
CA THR A 143 -31.97 12.10 -11.04
C THR A 143 -30.62 12.68 -11.50
N PRO A 144 -30.52 13.27 -12.70
CA PRO A 144 -31.55 13.33 -13.74
C PRO A 144 -31.77 11.96 -14.43
N PRO A 145 -33.00 11.65 -14.90
CA PRO A 145 -33.26 10.43 -15.65
C PRO A 145 -32.55 10.48 -17.01
N GLY A 146 -31.99 9.35 -17.46
CA GLY A 146 -31.24 9.33 -18.71
C GLY A 146 -30.25 8.17 -18.81
N ALA A 147 -29.30 8.32 -19.73
CA ALA A 147 -28.20 7.38 -19.86
C ALA A 147 -27.25 7.50 -18.66
N THR A 148 -26.75 6.36 -18.21
CA THR A 148 -25.90 6.25 -17.02
C THR A 148 -24.82 5.25 -17.20
N VAL A 149 -23.63 5.64 -16.76
CA VAL A 149 -22.53 4.70 -16.64
C VAL A 149 -22.78 3.82 -15.43
N GLU A 150 -22.71 2.51 -15.63
CA GLU A 150 -22.84 1.51 -14.58
C GLU A 150 -21.59 0.64 -14.52
N GLY A 151 -21.05 0.49 -13.32
CA GLY A 151 -20.18 -0.61 -12.95
C GLY A 151 -20.94 -1.59 -12.09
N LEU A 152 -20.80 -2.89 -12.36
CA LEU A 152 -21.44 -3.94 -11.58
C LEU A 152 -20.47 -5.11 -11.39
N ARG A 153 -20.44 -5.65 -10.17
CA ARG A 153 -19.76 -6.90 -9.83
C ARG A 153 -20.77 -7.95 -9.41
N GLU A 154 -20.66 -9.14 -9.99
CA GLU A 154 -21.44 -10.32 -9.65
C GLU A 154 -20.52 -11.44 -9.13
N ASN A 155 -21.00 -12.19 -8.14
CA ASN A 155 -20.30 -13.31 -7.50
C ASN A 155 -21.32 -14.31 -6.92
N GLU A 156 -21.81 -15.23 -7.74
CA GLU A 156 -22.95 -16.09 -7.41
C GLU A 156 -22.59 -17.28 -6.47
N ASP A 157 -21.35 -17.79 -6.47
CA ASP A 157 -20.98 -19.07 -5.82
C ASP A 157 -20.90 -19.08 -4.27
N LEU A 158 -21.43 -18.07 -3.57
CA LEU A 158 -21.49 -18.02 -2.10
C LEU A 158 -22.72 -18.76 -1.50
N TRP A 159 -23.10 -19.90 -2.05
CA TRP A 159 -24.16 -20.78 -1.52
C TRP A 159 -23.60 -21.94 -0.68
N PRO A 160 -23.56 -21.89 0.67
CA PRO A 160 -23.38 -23.10 1.45
C PRO A 160 -24.73 -23.83 1.56
N GLY A 161 -24.89 -24.92 0.81
CA GLY A 161 -26.07 -25.78 0.88
C GLY A 161 -26.36 -26.30 2.30
N VAL A 162 -27.30 -25.66 2.99
CA VAL A 162 -27.95 -26.18 4.22
C VAL A 162 -29.38 -25.62 4.32
N PRO A 163 -30.40 -26.45 4.61
CA PRO A 163 -31.73 -25.96 4.95
C PRO A 163 -31.83 -25.54 6.44
N LEU A 164 -32.57 -24.46 6.73
CA LEU A 164 -33.05 -23.93 8.04
C LEU A 164 -32.32 -22.67 8.61
N PRO A 165 -32.88 -21.95 9.62
CA PRO A 165 -33.80 -20.83 9.49
C PRO A 165 -33.23 -19.59 10.21
N THR A 166 -32.05 -19.13 9.80
CA THR A 166 -31.40 -17.90 10.25
C THR A 166 -30.68 -17.27 9.05
N PRO A 167 -30.66 -15.93 8.92
CA PRO A 167 -30.37 -15.27 7.64
C PRO A 167 -28.98 -15.66 7.10
N PRO A 168 -28.84 -15.92 5.78
CA PRO A 168 -27.56 -16.25 5.16
C PRO A 168 -26.52 -15.12 5.34
N GLY A 169 -25.23 -15.47 5.29
CA GLY A 169 -24.10 -14.54 5.40
C GLY A 169 -24.19 -13.38 4.41
N PRO A 170 -23.47 -12.27 4.65
CA PRO A 170 -23.89 -10.93 4.24
C PRO A 170 -24.05 -10.83 2.72
N GLY A 171 -25.29 -10.55 2.29
CA GLY A 171 -25.67 -10.25 0.92
C GLY A 171 -24.72 -9.25 0.28
N ASN A 172 -24.23 -9.63 -0.91
CA ASN A 172 -23.33 -8.89 -1.79
C ASN A 172 -23.13 -9.71 -3.08
N ASP A 173 -24.11 -10.51 -3.50
CA ASP A 173 -24.09 -11.22 -4.79
C ASP A 173 -23.78 -10.24 -5.92
N ILE A 174 -24.48 -9.10 -5.90
CA ILE A 174 -24.39 -8.02 -6.85
C ILE A 174 -24.02 -6.73 -6.11
N GLN A 175 -22.96 -6.07 -6.57
CA GLN A 175 -22.61 -4.71 -6.16
C GLN A 175 -22.57 -3.79 -7.38
N GLY A 176 -23.39 -2.74 -7.36
CA GLY A 176 -23.47 -1.75 -8.44
C GLY A 176 -22.98 -0.38 -8.00
N ALA A 177 -22.43 0.38 -8.95
CA ALA A 177 -22.08 1.78 -8.82
C ALA A 177 -22.43 2.53 -10.12
N GLN A 178 -23.24 3.58 -10.01
CA GLN A 178 -23.80 4.29 -11.15
C GLN A 178 -23.42 5.79 -11.14
N SER A 179 -23.14 6.33 -12.32
CA SER A 179 -22.87 7.76 -12.56
C SER A 179 -23.77 8.30 -13.68
N PRO A 180 -24.73 9.20 -13.38
CA PRO A 180 -25.59 9.80 -14.40
C PRO A 180 -24.80 10.58 -15.46
N LEU A 181 -25.14 10.40 -16.74
CA LEU A 181 -24.63 11.22 -17.83
C LEU A 181 -25.61 12.36 -18.13
N SER A 182 -25.09 13.47 -18.68
CA SER A 182 -25.93 14.57 -19.20
C SER A 182 -26.52 14.24 -20.58
N ILE A 183 -27.12 13.05 -20.72
CA ILE A 183 -27.77 12.56 -21.93
C ILE A 183 -29.22 12.17 -21.60
N SER A 184 -30.18 12.94 -22.12
CA SER A 184 -31.60 12.69 -21.94
C SER A 184 -32.08 11.46 -22.70
N THR A 185 -33.05 10.74 -22.14
CA THR A 185 -33.78 9.68 -22.83
C THR A 185 -35.26 10.07 -22.99
N PRO A 186 -35.89 9.87 -24.17
CA PRO A 186 -35.33 9.27 -25.39
C PRO A 186 -34.17 10.08 -26.00
N GLN A 187 -33.15 9.36 -26.50
CA GLN A 187 -31.99 9.94 -27.14
C GLN A 187 -32.40 10.74 -28.38
N ALA A 188 -31.95 11.98 -28.47
CA ALA A 188 -32.13 12.81 -29.66
C ALA A 188 -31.16 12.43 -30.80
N ALA A 189 -29.99 11.91 -30.46
CA ALA A 189 -28.94 11.46 -31.38
C ALA A 189 -28.04 10.40 -30.70
N PRO A 190 -27.32 9.59 -31.48
CA PRO A 190 -26.26 8.73 -30.95
C PRO A 190 -25.19 9.54 -30.21
N PHE A 191 -24.53 8.91 -29.24
CA PHE A 191 -23.37 9.49 -28.56
C PHE A 191 -22.22 8.49 -28.51
N ASP A 192 -21.00 9.01 -28.44
CA ASP A 192 -19.79 8.22 -28.25
C ASP A 192 -19.38 8.20 -26.78
N ILE A 193 -18.87 7.06 -26.32
CA ILE A 193 -18.24 6.91 -25.01
C ILE A 193 -17.02 6.01 -25.14
N ILE A 194 -15.94 6.33 -24.42
CA ILE A 194 -14.83 5.40 -24.22
C ILE A 194 -14.94 4.84 -22.81
N LEU A 195 -14.99 3.53 -22.69
CA LEU A 195 -15.00 2.81 -21.42
C LEU A 195 -13.63 2.21 -21.17
N ARG A 196 -13.11 2.39 -19.96
CA ARG A 196 -11.85 1.83 -19.50
C ARG A 196 -12.06 1.11 -18.17
N LEU A 197 -11.77 -0.18 -18.15
CA LEU A 197 -11.90 -1.04 -16.98
C LEU A 197 -10.52 -1.62 -16.65
N ILE A 198 -10.01 -1.29 -15.47
CA ILE A 198 -8.66 -1.63 -15.03
C ILE A 198 -8.76 -2.56 -13.82
N ARG A 199 -8.15 -3.73 -13.92
CA ARG A 199 -7.94 -4.65 -12.81
C ARG A 199 -6.51 -4.54 -12.31
N ASP A 200 -6.33 -4.40 -11.00
CA ASP A 200 -5.05 -4.41 -10.29
C ASP A 200 -5.10 -5.46 -9.17
N GLY A 201 -4.38 -6.57 -9.35
CA GLY A 201 -4.51 -7.72 -8.47
C GLY A 201 -5.95 -8.25 -8.46
N ASN A 202 -6.64 -8.11 -7.33
CA ASN A 202 -8.05 -8.51 -7.18
C ASN A 202 -9.04 -7.35 -7.28
N GLY A 203 -8.60 -6.09 -7.34
CA GLY A 203 -9.52 -4.97 -7.43
C GLY A 203 -9.71 -4.47 -8.86
N ALA A 204 -10.89 -3.94 -9.14
CA ALA A 204 -11.24 -3.28 -10.38
C ALA A 204 -11.60 -1.81 -10.15
N THR A 205 -11.15 -0.97 -11.09
CA THR A 205 -11.47 0.46 -11.19
C THR A 205 -11.92 0.79 -12.60
N MET A 206 -12.77 1.81 -12.71
CA MET A 206 -13.52 2.09 -13.93
C MET A 206 -13.48 3.56 -14.26
N PHE A 207 -13.21 3.88 -15.53
CA PHE A 207 -13.11 5.23 -16.04
C PHE A 207 -13.83 5.35 -17.37
N PHE A 208 -14.50 6.47 -17.58
CA PHE A 208 -15.18 6.75 -18.85
C PHE A 208 -14.81 8.12 -19.39
N SER A 209 -14.84 8.27 -20.72
CA SER A 209 -14.63 9.54 -21.41
C SER A 209 -15.78 9.82 -22.39
N MET A 210 -16.28 11.06 -22.33
CA MET A 210 -17.31 11.59 -23.23
C MET A 210 -16.74 12.57 -24.27
N ASP A 211 -15.42 12.76 -24.28
CA ASP A 211 -14.69 13.74 -25.10
C ASP A 211 -13.61 13.07 -25.96
N ASN A 212 -13.86 11.82 -26.37
CA ASN A 212 -12.99 11.03 -27.24
C ASN A 212 -11.58 10.82 -26.65
N GLY A 213 -11.51 10.55 -25.34
CA GLY A 213 -10.31 10.17 -24.62
C GLY A 213 -9.45 11.34 -24.13
N VAL A 214 -9.96 12.58 -24.22
CA VAL A 214 -9.23 13.76 -23.73
C VAL A 214 -9.24 13.81 -22.21
N THR A 215 -10.39 13.53 -21.57
CA THR A 215 -10.52 13.41 -20.12
C THR A 215 -11.24 12.13 -19.73
N PHE A 216 -10.80 11.51 -18.63
CA PHE A 216 -11.40 10.31 -18.06
C PHE A 216 -11.97 10.61 -16.67
N SER A 217 -13.28 10.41 -16.51
CA SER A 217 -13.96 10.48 -15.23
C SER A 217 -13.99 9.10 -14.57
N ARG A 218 -13.70 9.03 -13.26
CA ARG A 218 -13.78 7.78 -12.49
C ARG A 218 -15.24 7.48 -12.12
N ASN A 219 -15.70 6.26 -12.35
CA ASN A 219 -16.97 5.78 -11.78
C ASN A 219 -16.78 5.53 -10.26
N PRO A 220 -17.66 6.03 -9.38
CA PRO A 220 -17.47 5.97 -7.93
C PRO A 220 -17.81 4.58 -7.38
N VAL A 221 -16.96 3.61 -7.71
CA VAL A 221 -16.90 2.32 -6.99
C VAL A 221 -16.39 2.57 -5.56
N PRO A 222 -16.72 1.69 -4.57
CA PRO A 222 -16.21 1.79 -3.21
C PRO A 222 -14.69 2.04 -3.18
N SER A 223 -14.17 2.65 -2.10
CA SER A 223 -12.74 2.92 -1.97
C SER A 223 -11.88 1.64 -2.02
N THR A 224 -12.50 0.50 -1.69
CA THR A 224 -11.95 -0.87 -1.83
C THR A 224 -12.11 -1.45 -3.24
N GLY A 225 -12.55 -0.68 -4.24
CA GLY A 225 -12.86 -1.15 -5.59
C GLY A 225 -13.99 -2.19 -5.61
N PHE A 226 -14.30 -2.68 -6.82
CA PHE A 226 -14.94 -3.99 -6.92
C PHE A 226 -13.86 -5.04 -6.85
N THR A 227 -13.92 -5.91 -5.85
CA THR A 227 -12.98 -7.01 -5.69
C THR A 227 -13.52 -8.27 -6.33
N PHE A 228 -12.64 -9.00 -7.03
CA PHE A 228 -12.83 -10.39 -7.42
C PHE A 228 -12.54 -11.30 -6.21
N ASP A 229 -13.19 -11.02 -5.07
CA ASP A 229 -13.03 -11.85 -3.87
C ASP A 229 -13.73 -13.19 -4.07
N ASN A 230 -13.07 -14.28 -3.68
CA ASN A 230 -13.54 -15.66 -3.87
C ASN A 230 -13.74 -16.09 -5.34
N VAL A 231 -13.27 -15.34 -6.34
CA VAL A 231 -13.27 -15.83 -7.73
C VAL A 231 -12.20 -16.91 -7.84
N VAL A 232 -12.65 -18.15 -8.05
CA VAL A 232 -11.82 -19.33 -7.90
C VAL A 232 -10.93 -19.50 -9.12
N THR A 233 -9.68 -19.02 -9.04
CA THR A 233 -8.74 -19.04 -10.18
C THR A 233 -7.74 -20.21 -10.14
N GLY A 234 -7.89 -21.17 -9.21
CA GLY A 234 -6.95 -22.26 -8.98
C GLY A 234 -7.58 -23.64 -8.78
N ALA A 235 -6.87 -24.68 -9.21
CA ALA A 235 -7.30 -26.06 -9.03
C ALA A 235 -7.46 -26.43 -7.54
N GLY A 236 -8.63 -26.94 -7.16
CA GLY A 236 -8.93 -27.50 -5.83
C GLY A 236 -9.62 -26.55 -4.85
N GLN A 237 -10.05 -25.37 -5.29
CA GLN A 237 -10.66 -24.33 -4.46
C GLN A 237 -12.18 -24.20 -4.69
N GLY A 238 -12.78 -25.11 -5.45
CA GLY A 238 -14.23 -25.17 -5.63
C GLY A 238 -14.93 -25.88 -4.46
N PHE A 239 -16.27 -25.84 -4.47
CA PHE A 239 -17.09 -26.56 -3.52
C PHE A 239 -16.60 -28.02 -3.31
N ASN A 240 -16.47 -28.46 -2.06
CA ASN A 240 -15.94 -29.78 -1.67
C ASN A 240 -14.48 -30.10 -2.05
N ASN A 241 -13.56 -29.12 -2.05
CA ASN A 241 -12.15 -29.36 -2.44
C ASN A 241 -12.03 -29.93 -3.87
N GLY A 242 -13.10 -29.78 -4.68
CA GLY A 242 -13.09 -30.10 -6.09
C GLY A 242 -12.26 -29.06 -6.84
N ALA A 243 -11.69 -29.46 -7.98
CA ALA A 243 -11.31 -28.47 -8.97
C ALA A 243 -12.60 -27.74 -9.37
N SER A 244 -12.77 -26.46 -9.00
CA SER A 244 -13.66 -25.65 -9.83
C SER A 244 -12.95 -25.60 -11.19
N ILE A 245 -13.61 -26.14 -12.20
CA ILE A 245 -13.20 -25.95 -13.58
C ILE A 245 -14.04 -24.76 -14.04
N GLU A 246 -13.77 -23.60 -13.49
CA GLU A 246 -14.16 -22.34 -14.10
C GLU A 246 -13.07 -22.01 -15.11
N GLY A 247 -13.45 -21.68 -16.35
CA GLY A 247 -12.49 -21.55 -17.45
C GLY A 247 -11.43 -20.46 -17.23
N GLY A 248 -10.50 -20.32 -18.18
CA GLY A 248 -9.54 -19.21 -18.17
C GLY A 248 -10.25 -17.85 -17.98
N PHE A 249 -9.55 -16.89 -17.36
CA PHE A 249 -10.06 -15.53 -17.16
C PHE A 249 -10.42 -14.91 -18.52
N LYS A 250 -11.54 -14.22 -18.60
CA LYS A 250 -12.13 -13.73 -19.85
C LYS A 250 -12.22 -12.23 -19.85
N VAL A 251 -12.09 -11.65 -21.02
CA VAL A 251 -12.27 -10.22 -21.26
C VAL A 251 -13.08 -10.04 -22.54
N GLY A 252 -14.00 -9.10 -22.56
CA GLY A 252 -14.93 -9.03 -23.68
C GLY A 252 -15.86 -7.84 -23.69
N VAL A 253 -16.83 -7.92 -24.60
CA VAL A 253 -17.91 -6.95 -24.79
C VAL A 253 -19.26 -7.63 -24.62
N TYR A 254 -20.28 -6.86 -24.25
CA TYR A 254 -21.64 -7.34 -24.07
C TYR A 254 -22.67 -6.25 -24.40
N ALA A 255 -23.89 -6.67 -24.71
CA ALA A 255 -25.09 -5.82 -24.71
C ALA A 255 -26.26 -6.68 -24.22
N PHE A 256 -27.14 -6.11 -23.40
CA PHE A 256 -28.28 -6.79 -22.78
C PHE A 256 -29.51 -5.89 -22.89
N GLY A 257 -30.71 -6.47 -22.81
CA GLY A 257 -31.95 -5.73 -23.03
C GLY A 257 -33.09 -6.10 -22.10
N GLY A 258 -34.12 -5.24 -22.13
CA GLY A 258 -35.17 -5.23 -21.13
C GLY A 258 -36.37 -6.10 -21.48
N PRO A 259 -37.50 -5.92 -20.77
CA PRO A 259 -38.73 -6.68 -20.98
C PRO A 259 -39.20 -6.69 -22.44
N GLU A 260 -39.98 -7.71 -22.81
CA GLU A 260 -40.56 -7.87 -24.16
C GLU A 260 -41.28 -6.61 -24.66
N GLY A 261 -41.17 -6.36 -25.97
CA GLY A 261 -41.84 -5.26 -26.67
C GLY A 261 -41.07 -3.94 -26.76
N GLN A 262 -39.86 -3.85 -26.19
CA GLN A 262 -39.03 -2.63 -26.26
C GLN A 262 -38.20 -2.55 -27.55
N ILE A 263 -37.93 -1.31 -28.01
CA ILE A 263 -37.06 -1.06 -29.17
C ILE A 263 -35.60 -1.31 -28.78
N PRO A 264 -34.84 -2.15 -29.51
CA PRO A 264 -33.44 -2.39 -29.24
C PRO A 264 -32.59 -1.12 -29.24
N ALA A 265 -31.69 -1.03 -28.26
CA ALA A 265 -30.55 -0.14 -28.33
C ALA A 265 -29.44 -0.81 -29.15
N THR A 266 -28.56 -0.02 -29.76
CA THR A 266 -27.41 -0.51 -30.51
C THR A 266 -26.13 0.00 -29.87
N PHE A 267 -25.21 -0.92 -29.58
CA PHE A 267 -23.86 -0.65 -29.10
C PHE A 267 -22.88 -1.00 -30.23
N ALA A 268 -22.34 0.03 -30.88
CA ALA A 268 -21.39 -0.12 -31.97
C ALA A 268 -19.96 0.14 -31.45
N PHE A 269 -19.22 -0.94 -31.24
CA PHE A 269 -17.84 -0.93 -30.75
C PHE A 269 -16.89 -0.62 -31.92
N ASP A 270 -16.14 0.48 -31.81
CA ASP A 270 -15.12 0.88 -32.80
C ASP A 270 -13.86 0.01 -32.68
N TYR A 271 -13.48 -0.34 -31.45
CA TYR A 271 -12.35 -1.21 -31.16
C TYR A 271 -12.55 -1.87 -29.79
N PHE A 272 -11.81 -2.95 -29.54
CA PHE A 272 -11.64 -3.51 -28.20
C PHE A 272 -10.17 -3.83 -27.96
N THR A 273 -9.61 -3.30 -26.88
CA THR A 273 -8.25 -3.61 -26.47
C THR A 273 -8.21 -4.22 -25.08
N SER A 274 -7.31 -5.18 -24.89
CA SER A 274 -6.89 -5.66 -23.59
C SER A 274 -5.38 -5.66 -23.52
N ALA A 275 -4.80 -5.13 -22.45
CA ALA A 275 -3.38 -5.20 -22.19
C ALA A 275 -3.15 -5.66 -20.75
N GLY A 276 -2.42 -6.77 -20.59
CA GLY A 276 -2.09 -7.34 -19.28
C GLY A 276 -0.58 -7.42 -19.06
N GLY A 277 -0.11 -7.12 -17.85
CA GLY A 277 1.29 -7.30 -17.47
C GLY A 277 1.68 -6.55 -16.19
N THR A 278 2.98 -6.37 -16.01
CA THR A 278 3.57 -5.46 -15.02
C THR A 278 3.63 -4.07 -15.62
N ASP A 279 3.10 -3.07 -14.90
CA ASP A 279 3.15 -1.69 -15.36
C ASP A 279 4.48 -1.03 -14.99
N GLU A 280 5.20 -0.59 -16.01
CA GLU A 280 6.55 -0.06 -15.90
C GLU A 280 6.65 1.37 -16.43
N TRP A 281 7.59 2.14 -15.85
CA TRP A 281 7.96 3.45 -16.36
C TRP A 281 8.44 3.36 -17.82
N ASN A 282 7.84 4.16 -18.69
CA ASN A 282 7.97 4.08 -20.14
C ASN A 282 8.91 5.15 -20.73
N LEU A 283 9.38 6.12 -19.94
CA LEU A 283 10.24 7.19 -20.44
C LEU A 283 11.73 6.92 -20.17
N THR A 284 12.60 7.37 -21.08
CA THR A 284 14.07 7.20 -20.96
C THR A 284 14.74 8.20 -20.01
N GLY A 285 13.94 9.10 -19.44
CA GLY A 285 14.34 10.08 -18.43
C GLY A 285 13.18 10.33 -17.45
N GLY A 286 13.23 11.48 -16.76
CA GLY A 286 12.15 11.93 -15.90
C GLY A 286 10.87 12.25 -16.66
N GLY A 287 9.81 12.55 -15.92
CA GLY A 287 8.49 12.85 -16.49
C GLY A 287 7.43 12.99 -15.41
N VAL A 288 6.17 13.04 -15.83
CA VAL A 288 5.02 13.20 -14.93
C VAL A 288 4.37 11.84 -14.69
N TRP A 289 4.15 11.47 -13.43
CA TRP A 289 3.48 10.22 -13.01
C TRP A 289 2.06 10.16 -13.58
N ASP A 290 1.34 11.28 -13.50
CA ASP A 290 -0.08 11.45 -13.87
C ASP A 290 -0.38 11.27 -15.37
N ASN A 291 0.65 11.15 -16.21
CA ASN A 291 0.49 11.00 -17.65
C ASN A 291 0.50 9.51 -18.02
N ASP A 292 -0.60 9.03 -18.59
CA ASP A 292 -0.77 7.64 -19.03
C ASP A 292 0.35 7.16 -19.97
N SER A 293 0.90 8.03 -20.82
CA SER A 293 1.99 7.68 -21.74
C SER A 293 3.35 7.51 -21.06
N SER A 294 3.48 7.97 -19.81
CA SER A 294 4.67 7.73 -18.98
C SER A 294 4.77 6.29 -18.48
N TRP A 295 3.71 5.49 -18.65
CA TRP A 295 3.59 4.11 -18.18
C TRP A 295 3.26 3.17 -19.34
N THR A 296 3.58 1.89 -19.18
CA THR A 296 3.30 0.88 -20.22
C THR A 296 1.83 0.46 -20.28
N LEU A 297 1.12 0.52 -19.15
CA LEU A 297 -0.27 0.08 -18.98
C LEU A 297 -1.11 1.16 -18.29
N LEU A 298 -0.91 2.42 -18.72
CA LEU A 298 -1.51 3.64 -18.20
C LEU A 298 -1.12 3.94 -16.74
N THR A 299 -1.50 5.09 -16.22
CA THR A 299 -1.06 5.52 -14.88
C THR A 299 -1.46 4.53 -13.77
N PRO A 300 -0.52 4.05 -12.94
CA PRO A 300 -0.82 3.25 -11.75
C PRO A 300 -1.33 4.19 -10.65
N SER A 301 -2.64 4.15 -10.42
CA SER A 301 -3.33 5.07 -9.49
C SER A 301 -4.59 4.43 -8.88
N SER A 302 -4.51 3.17 -8.49
CA SER A 302 -5.59 2.43 -7.84
C SER A 302 -5.07 1.68 -6.61
N VAL A 303 -5.98 1.30 -5.71
CA VAL A 303 -5.64 0.41 -4.60
C VAL A 303 -5.09 -0.90 -5.19
N GLY A 304 -3.99 -1.42 -4.64
CA GLY A 304 -3.36 -2.63 -5.17
C GLY A 304 -2.52 -2.43 -6.45
N ALA A 305 -2.55 -1.26 -7.11
CA ALA A 305 -1.74 -1.01 -8.31
C ALA A 305 -0.25 -1.23 -8.04
N THR A 306 0.44 -1.82 -9.01
CA THR A 306 1.89 -1.97 -8.97
C THR A 306 2.53 -0.98 -9.94
N ALA A 307 3.34 -0.07 -9.41
CA ALA A 307 4.15 0.86 -10.18
C ALA A 307 5.61 0.40 -10.18
N ARG A 308 6.16 0.03 -11.34
CA ARG A 308 7.58 -0.36 -11.45
C ARG A 308 8.42 0.70 -12.16
N LEU A 309 9.38 1.25 -11.44
CA LEU A 309 10.42 2.13 -11.93
C LEU A 309 11.65 1.29 -12.32
N GLY A 310 11.63 0.79 -13.56
CA GLY A 310 12.63 -0.14 -14.11
C GLY A 310 13.84 0.55 -14.76
N THR A 311 14.63 -0.20 -15.53
CA THR A 311 15.89 0.28 -16.14
C THR A 311 15.73 1.21 -17.35
N ARG A 312 14.51 1.66 -17.64
CA ARG A 312 14.20 2.52 -18.79
C ARG A 312 14.99 3.83 -18.78
N ILE A 313 15.20 4.43 -17.61
CA ILE A 313 15.97 5.67 -17.47
C ILE A 313 17.46 5.45 -17.74
N THR A 314 18.07 6.38 -18.44
CA THR A 314 19.50 6.31 -18.83
C THR A 314 20.44 7.06 -17.87
N SER A 315 19.88 7.91 -17.02
CA SER A 315 20.57 8.64 -15.95
C SER A 315 19.62 8.91 -14.79
N ALA A 316 20.13 9.43 -13.66
CA ALA A 316 19.29 9.85 -12.55
C ALA A 316 18.15 10.77 -13.03
N SER A 317 16.92 10.50 -12.59
CA SER A 317 15.70 11.06 -13.16
C SER A 317 14.63 11.28 -12.10
N THR A 318 13.82 12.33 -12.28
CA THR A 318 12.67 12.63 -11.41
C THR A 318 11.37 12.24 -12.07
N VAL A 319 10.56 11.46 -11.37
CA VAL A 319 9.14 11.22 -11.67
C VAL A 319 8.33 12.18 -10.81
N THR A 320 7.70 13.15 -11.44
CA THR A 320 6.90 14.20 -10.80
C THR A 320 5.47 13.74 -10.59
N VAL A 321 5.02 13.71 -9.34
CA VAL A 321 3.66 13.40 -8.89
C VAL A 321 2.93 14.72 -8.64
N ASN A 322 1.88 15.00 -9.42
CA ASN A 322 1.08 16.23 -9.28
C ASN A 322 -0.24 15.99 -8.55
N GLY A 323 -0.87 14.84 -8.77
CA GLY A 323 -2.12 14.43 -8.15
C GLY A 323 -1.94 13.42 -7.01
N ASP A 324 -3.07 12.95 -6.50
CA ASP A 324 -3.11 11.88 -5.50
C ASP A 324 -3.24 10.53 -6.19
N HIS A 325 -2.29 9.63 -5.92
CA HIS A 325 -2.25 8.29 -6.48
C HIS A 325 -2.28 7.23 -5.39
N ASN A 326 -3.18 6.25 -5.53
CA ASN A 326 -3.12 5.04 -4.72
C ASN A 326 -2.23 4.02 -5.43
N VAL A 327 -1.40 3.32 -4.66
CA VAL A 327 -0.61 2.18 -5.13
C VAL A 327 -0.58 1.10 -4.06
N GLY A 328 -0.65 -0.16 -4.46
CA GLY A 328 -0.34 -1.29 -3.59
C GLY A 328 1.16 -1.52 -3.46
N THR A 329 1.88 -1.44 -4.57
CA THR A 329 3.32 -1.70 -4.58
C THR A 329 4.07 -0.68 -5.44
N LEU A 330 5.16 -0.12 -4.91
CA LEU A 330 6.15 0.64 -5.67
C LEU A 330 7.45 -0.16 -5.76
N ILE A 331 7.93 -0.43 -6.97
CA ILE A 331 9.15 -1.19 -7.23
C ILE A 331 10.19 -0.28 -7.86
N PHE A 332 11.37 -0.18 -7.25
CA PHE A 332 12.56 0.37 -7.87
C PHE A 332 13.47 -0.77 -8.32
N ASP A 333 13.67 -0.87 -9.62
CA ASP A 333 14.54 -1.87 -10.24
C ASP A 333 15.43 -1.22 -11.28
N SER A 334 16.31 -0.33 -10.82
CA SER A 334 17.22 0.41 -11.69
C SER A 334 18.51 0.74 -10.96
N PRO A 335 19.69 0.55 -11.58
CA PRO A 335 20.93 1.07 -11.02
C PRO A 335 20.99 2.60 -11.06
N ASN A 336 20.28 3.22 -12.00
CA ASN A 336 20.11 4.68 -12.09
C ASN A 336 19.07 5.16 -11.08
N SER A 337 19.34 6.29 -10.42
CA SER A 337 18.48 6.81 -9.36
C SER A 337 17.19 7.43 -9.88
N TYR A 338 16.06 6.84 -9.52
CA TYR A 338 14.77 7.54 -9.50
C TYR A 338 14.59 8.42 -8.26
N THR A 339 14.06 9.63 -8.49
CA THR A 339 13.40 10.46 -7.47
C THR A 339 11.90 10.51 -7.77
N VAL A 340 11.06 9.94 -6.90
CA VAL A 340 9.60 10.17 -6.95
C VAL A 340 9.32 11.43 -6.13
N GLY A 341 9.09 12.55 -6.80
CA GLY A 341 8.94 13.87 -6.17
C GLY A 341 7.74 14.62 -6.69
N GLY A 342 7.44 15.81 -6.16
CA GLY A 342 6.29 16.62 -6.59
C GLY A 342 5.36 16.96 -5.43
N ALA A 343 4.36 17.80 -5.70
CA ALA A 343 3.43 18.31 -4.70
C ALA A 343 2.29 17.33 -4.38
N GLY A 344 2.05 16.35 -5.26
CA GLY A 344 1.03 15.34 -5.07
C GLY A 344 1.39 14.26 -4.04
N THR A 345 0.49 13.30 -3.89
CA THR A 345 0.54 12.28 -2.84
C THR A 345 0.62 10.88 -3.43
N VAL A 346 1.51 10.04 -2.89
CA VAL A 346 1.51 8.60 -3.11
C VAL A 346 0.98 7.91 -1.86
N THR A 347 -0.19 7.30 -1.98
CA THR A 347 -0.88 6.58 -0.91
C THR A 347 -0.68 5.08 -1.08
N PHE A 348 0.01 4.46 -0.14
CA PHE A 348 0.25 3.02 -0.07
C PHE A 348 -0.97 2.30 0.52
N ASN A 349 -1.69 1.58 -0.34
CA ASN A 349 -2.97 0.94 -0.03
C ASN A 349 -3.15 -0.38 -0.79
N SER A 350 -3.72 -1.39 -0.13
CA SER A 350 -3.94 -2.74 -0.66
C SER A 350 -5.32 -3.24 -0.29
N PHE A 351 -5.88 -4.13 -1.11
CA PHE A 351 -7.10 -4.85 -0.77
C PHE A 351 -6.85 -5.86 0.34
N ASP A 352 -7.84 -6.00 1.23
CA ASP A 352 -7.93 -7.19 2.08
C ASP A 352 -8.39 -8.37 1.22
N THR A 353 -7.94 -9.57 1.54
CA THR A 353 -8.35 -10.79 0.82
C THR A 353 -9.25 -11.61 1.73
N TYR A 354 -10.37 -12.08 1.22
CA TYR A 354 -11.25 -13.02 1.93
C TYR A 354 -11.10 -14.42 1.34
N SER A 355 -10.94 -15.43 2.18
CA SER A 355 -10.79 -16.83 1.78
C SER A 355 -12.05 -17.68 2.04
N GLY A 356 -13.24 -17.07 2.01
CA GLY A 356 -14.50 -17.71 2.40
C GLY A 356 -14.69 -17.92 3.92
N THR A 357 -13.64 -17.81 4.73
CA THR A 357 -13.69 -18.03 6.20
C THR A 357 -12.86 -17.02 7.01
N LEU A 358 -11.84 -16.43 6.40
CA LEU A 358 -10.93 -15.49 7.04
C LEU A 358 -10.68 -14.29 6.14
N THR A 359 -10.77 -13.08 6.70
CA THR A 359 -10.24 -11.87 6.07
C THR A 359 -8.77 -11.73 6.45
N VAL A 360 -7.90 -11.76 5.46
CA VAL A 360 -6.47 -11.45 5.58
C VAL A 360 -6.28 -9.98 5.18
N ASN A 361 -5.78 -9.17 6.10
CA ASN A 361 -5.55 -7.76 5.83
C ASN A 361 -4.48 -7.59 4.74
N GLY A 362 -4.77 -6.73 3.77
CA GLY A 362 -3.85 -6.35 2.71
C GLY A 362 -2.62 -5.64 3.26
N GLN A 363 -1.49 -5.82 2.56
CA GLN A 363 -0.24 -5.14 2.87
C GLN A 363 0.29 -4.45 1.62
N ALA A 364 0.61 -3.17 1.75
CA ALA A 364 1.29 -2.41 0.72
C ALA A 364 2.80 -2.60 0.81
N ALA A 365 3.52 -2.33 -0.29
CA ALA A 365 4.96 -2.56 -0.34
C ALA A 365 5.74 -1.47 -1.09
N ILE A 366 6.99 -1.25 -0.64
CA ILE A 366 8.03 -0.61 -1.44
C ILE A 366 9.19 -1.59 -1.57
N ASN A 367 9.59 -1.91 -2.79
CA ASN A 367 10.66 -2.85 -3.07
C ASN A 367 11.79 -2.14 -3.82
N VAL A 368 12.96 -2.00 -3.19
CA VAL A 368 14.19 -1.55 -3.86
C VAL A 368 15.04 -2.78 -4.16
N LEU A 369 14.99 -3.24 -5.41
CA LEU A 369 15.71 -4.43 -5.87
C LEU A 369 17.20 -4.11 -6.12
N GLN A 370 17.49 -2.94 -6.66
CA GLN A 370 18.84 -2.45 -6.95
C GLN A 370 18.86 -0.92 -6.96
N GLY A 371 20.02 -0.32 -6.70
CA GLY A 371 20.22 1.13 -6.80
C GLY A 371 19.85 1.90 -5.53
N ASN A 372 20.00 3.22 -5.63
CA ASN A 372 19.76 4.19 -4.56
C ASN A 372 18.71 5.20 -5.02
N HIS A 373 17.61 5.30 -4.30
CA HIS A 373 16.41 6.01 -4.74
C HIS A 373 15.86 6.95 -3.68
N THR A 374 15.08 7.93 -4.12
CA THR A 374 14.46 8.92 -3.26
C THR A 374 12.96 9.01 -3.50
N ILE A 375 12.19 9.10 -2.42
CA ILE A 375 10.79 9.55 -2.43
C ILE A 375 10.76 10.90 -1.68
N SER A 376 10.43 11.94 -2.41
CA SER A 376 10.26 13.31 -1.91
C SER A 376 8.85 13.86 -2.15
N ALA A 377 7.96 13.06 -2.76
CA ALA A 377 6.53 13.34 -2.78
C ALA A 377 5.90 13.07 -1.40
N ASN A 378 4.70 13.58 -1.16
CA ASN A 378 3.95 13.25 0.05
C ASN A 378 3.67 11.74 0.07
N THR A 379 3.99 11.07 1.16
CA THR A 379 3.84 9.62 1.29
C THR A 379 2.87 9.29 2.39
N VAL A 380 1.76 8.65 2.02
CA VAL A 380 0.69 8.25 2.93
C VAL A 380 0.63 6.73 3.03
N ILE A 381 0.41 6.22 4.23
CA ILE A 381 0.26 4.81 4.55
C ILE A 381 -1.19 4.59 4.97
N SER A 382 -1.94 3.81 4.19
CA SER A 382 -3.34 3.47 4.48
C SER A 382 -3.56 1.98 4.74
N LYS A 383 -2.54 1.15 4.49
CA LYS A 383 -2.43 -0.25 4.93
C LYS A 383 -1.05 -0.49 5.52
N ALA A 384 -0.86 -1.62 6.21
CA ALA A 384 0.47 -1.99 6.70
C ALA A 384 1.49 -1.92 5.53
N LEU A 385 2.67 -1.38 5.78
CA LEU A 385 3.68 -1.12 4.75
C LEU A 385 4.92 -1.96 5.00
N THR A 386 5.31 -2.78 4.02
CA THR A 386 6.62 -3.44 4.01
C THR A 386 7.56 -2.69 3.07
N VAL A 387 8.68 -2.22 3.59
CA VAL A 387 9.77 -1.64 2.80
C VAL A 387 10.92 -2.64 2.74
N ASN A 388 11.12 -3.24 1.58
CA ASN A 388 12.24 -4.15 1.33
C ASN A 388 13.35 -3.42 0.56
N VAL A 389 14.56 -3.41 1.11
CA VAL A 389 15.76 -2.88 0.43
C VAL A 389 16.75 -4.02 0.27
N ALA A 390 16.77 -4.62 -0.93
CA ALA A 390 17.27 -5.98 -1.15
C ALA A 390 18.80 -6.11 -1.11
N GLY A 391 19.54 -5.11 -1.58
CA GLY A 391 21.00 -5.09 -1.56
C GLY A 391 21.55 -4.33 -0.36
N ALA A 392 22.60 -4.84 0.29
CA ALA A 392 23.23 -4.17 1.44
C ALA A 392 23.77 -2.76 1.11
N GLY A 393 24.16 -2.53 -0.15
CA GLY A 393 24.58 -1.21 -0.66
C GLY A 393 23.45 -0.35 -1.21
N ASN A 394 22.21 -0.84 -1.24
CA ASN A 394 21.06 -0.11 -1.75
C ASN A 394 20.46 0.77 -0.65
N THR A 395 19.91 1.92 -1.05
CA THR A 395 19.22 2.84 -0.15
C THR A 395 17.89 3.31 -0.72
N LEU A 396 16.87 3.38 0.12
CA LEU A 396 15.68 4.20 -0.13
C LEU A 396 15.68 5.39 0.83
N THR A 397 15.59 6.61 0.32
CA THR A 397 15.45 7.82 1.14
C THR A 397 14.05 8.41 1.01
N VAL A 398 13.34 8.61 2.11
CA VAL A 398 12.01 9.25 2.15
C VAL A 398 12.10 10.57 2.92
N THR A 399 12.09 11.69 2.20
CA THR A 399 12.46 13.01 2.78
C THR A 399 11.29 13.74 3.43
N ASN A 400 10.05 13.49 3.00
CA ASN A 400 8.87 14.17 3.55
C ASN A 400 8.21 13.41 4.71
N GLY A 401 8.82 12.30 5.15
CA GLY A 401 8.27 11.43 6.19
C GLY A 401 7.18 10.48 5.67
N LEU A 402 6.69 9.65 6.57
CA LEU A 402 5.61 8.69 6.32
C LEU A 402 4.39 9.10 7.15
N LEU A 403 3.27 9.41 6.50
CA LEU A 403 2.02 9.81 7.16
C LEU A 403 1.08 8.61 7.28
N SER A 404 0.77 8.15 8.48
CA SER A 404 -0.20 7.07 8.70
C SER A 404 -1.63 7.61 8.78
N THR A 405 -2.59 7.02 8.04
CA THR A 405 -4.02 7.38 8.14
C THR A 405 -4.78 6.57 9.19
N GLY A 406 -4.11 5.66 9.90
CA GLY A 406 -4.74 4.76 10.87
C GLY A 406 -3.83 4.36 12.02
N THR A 407 -4.44 3.87 13.09
CA THR A 407 -3.76 3.54 14.36
C THR A 407 -3.20 2.12 14.39
N THR A 408 -3.60 1.27 13.43
CA THR A 408 -3.26 -0.17 13.36
C THR A 408 -2.22 -0.51 12.28
N LEU A 409 -1.63 0.50 11.65
CA LEU A 409 -0.73 0.31 10.51
C LEU A 409 0.70 0.08 10.98
N LEU A 410 1.23 -1.11 10.74
CA LEU A 410 2.62 -1.46 11.03
C LEU A 410 3.52 -1.10 9.84
N VAL A 411 4.69 -0.52 10.10
CA VAL A 411 5.78 -0.40 9.12
C VAL A 411 6.82 -1.50 9.36
N THR A 412 7.10 -2.30 8.34
CA THR A 412 8.12 -3.36 8.39
C THR A 412 9.26 -3.03 7.45
N LYS A 413 10.49 -2.96 7.97
CA LYS A 413 11.71 -2.87 7.15
C LYS A 413 12.31 -4.26 6.97
N SER A 414 12.53 -4.68 5.73
CA SER A 414 13.19 -5.94 5.38
C SER A 414 14.34 -5.72 4.39
N GLY A 415 15.10 -6.78 4.13
CA GLY A 415 16.30 -6.74 3.28
C GLY A 415 17.51 -6.07 3.97
N PRO A 416 18.74 -6.40 3.55
CA PRO A 416 19.96 -5.94 4.21
C PRO A 416 20.30 -4.46 3.98
N GLY A 417 19.67 -3.78 3.02
CA GLY A 417 19.98 -2.37 2.72
C GLY A 417 19.36 -1.37 3.69
N THR A 418 19.45 -0.08 3.34
CA THR A 418 19.07 1.03 4.23
C THR A 418 17.78 1.71 3.79
N LEU A 419 16.86 1.91 4.73
CA LEU A 419 15.75 2.85 4.60
C LEU A 419 16.10 4.11 5.41
N SER A 420 16.30 5.24 4.73
CA SER A 420 16.49 6.54 5.37
C SER A 420 15.16 7.31 5.37
N VAL A 421 14.71 7.79 6.53
CA VAL A 421 13.43 8.48 6.68
C VAL A 421 13.58 9.73 7.54
N LYS A 422 12.75 10.75 7.28
CA LYS A 422 12.71 11.95 8.12
C LYS A 422 12.44 11.64 9.60
N ASN A 423 11.42 10.81 9.86
CA ASN A 423 11.02 10.32 11.18
C ASN A 423 10.09 9.10 10.99
N LEU A 424 9.78 8.42 12.10
CA LEU A 424 8.80 7.33 12.16
C LEU A 424 7.67 7.74 13.10
N ASN A 425 6.54 8.18 12.54
CA ASN A 425 5.33 8.52 13.29
C ASN A 425 4.22 7.51 13.00
N VAL A 426 4.33 6.35 13.64
CA VAL A 426 3.54 5.15 13.31
C VAL A 426 2.96 4.54 14.59
N GLU A 427 1.67 4.75 14.82
CA GLU A 427 1.03 4.42 16.11
C GLU A 427 1.03 2.94 16.46
N SER A 428 0.94 2.03 15.48
CA SER A 428 0.96 0.59 15.77
C SER A 428 2.37 0.10 16.08
N GLY A 429 3.36 0.57 15.32
CA GLY A 429 4.76 0.31 15.56
C GLY A 429 5.60 0.11 14.31
N VAL A 430 6.84 -0.28 14.57
CA VAL A 430 7.87 -0.52 13.56
C VAL A 430 8.57 -1.86 13.84
N ALA A 431 8.68 -2.68 12.80
CA ALA A 431 9.44 -3.93 12.82
C ALA A 431 10.67 -3.81 11.91
N VAL A 432 11.86 -3.87 12.49
CA VAL A 432 13.13 -3.86 11.76
C VAL A 432 13.60 -5.30 11.56
N ASN A 433 13.12 -5.94 10.51
CA ASN A 433 13.39 -7.35 10.20
C ASN A 433 14.72 -7.57 9.46
N GLY A 434 15.35 -6.52 8.94
CA GLY A 434 16.65 -6.61 8.30
C GLY A 434 17.26 -5.26 7.91
N GLY A 435 18.58 -5.23 7.81
CA GLY A 435 19.33 -4.03 7.41
C GLY A 435 19.19 -2.89 8.41
N THR A 436 19.11 -1.67 7.90
CA THR A 436 19.07 -0.44 8.71
C THR A 436 17.85 0.40 8.36
N ILE A 437 17.14 0.90 9.37
CA ILE A 437 16.40 2.15 9.28
C ILE A 437 17.29 3.25 9.83
N SER A 438 17.48 4.35 9.10
CA SER A 438 18.24 5.52 9.56
C SER A 438 17.34 6.74 9.57
N ILE A 439 17.18 7.37 10.73
CA ILE A 439 16.52 8.67 10.82
C ILE A 439 17.47 9.73 10.27
N ILE A 440 16.99 10.56 9.34
CA ILE A 440 17.78 11.64 8.77
C ILE A 440 18.16 12.61 9.89
N ALA A 441 19.44 12.98 9.97
CA ALA A 441 19.93 13.90 11.01
C ALA A 441 19.17 15.23 10.96
N ASN A 442 18.71 15.70 12.11
CA ASN A 442 17.96 16.94 12.23
C ASN A 442 18.16 17.57 13.61
N GLY A 443 18.15 16.77 14.68
CA GLY A 443 18.41 17.23 16.04
C GLY A 443 17.35 18.17 16.62
N THR A 444 16.19 18.29 15.95
CA THR A 444 15.04 19.07 16.44
C THR A 444 13.81 18.19 16.57
N ASN A 445 12.75 18.73 17.17
CA ASN A 445 11.45 18.07 17.30
C ASN A 445 10.88 17.54 15.97
N ALA A 446 11.27 18.13 14.83
CA ALA A 446 10.83 17.65 13.51
C ALA A 446 11.42 16.27 13.12
N GLY A 447 12.54 15.88 13.72
CA GLY A 447 13.19 14.58 13.54
C GLY A 447 12.77 13.52 14.57
N THR A 448 12.09 13.92 15.65
CA THR A 448 11.62 13.00 16.70
C THR A 448 10.63 11.99 16.12
N SER A 449 10.85 10.71 16.44
CA SER A 449 9.99 9.61 16.04
C SER A 449 9.07 9.20 17.19
N ARG A 450 7.79 8.92 16.90
CA ARG A 450 6.83 8.36 17.86
C ARG A 450 6.19 7.10 17.30
N VAL A 451 6.46 5.97 17.96
CA VAL A 451 6.01 4.65 17.51
C VAL A 451 5.28 3.90 18.62
N GLY A 452 4.34 3.02 18.25
CA GLY A 452 3.70 2.10 19.19
C GLY A 452 4.67 1.07 19.74
N THR A 453 4.82 -0.03 19.00
CA THR A 453 5.83 -1.06 19.27
C THR A 453 7.11 -0.80 18.48
N LEU A 454 8.25 -1.23 19.00
CA LEU A 454 9.52 -1.29 18.27
C LEU A 454 10.11 -2.69 18.44
N SER A 455 10.39 -3.36 17.32
CA SER A 455 10.95 -4.71 17.33
C SER A 455 12.09 -4.86 16.33
N PHE A 456 13.03 -5.74 16.65
CA PHE A 456 14.19 -6.05 15.82
C PHE A 456 14.24 -7.55 15.53
N ALA A 457 14.67 -7.91 14.33
CA ALA A 457 15.11 -9.28 14.05
C ALA A 457 16.18 -9.70 15.08
N GLY A 458 16.11 -10.96 15.54
CA GLY A 458 16.97 -11.47 16.62
C GLY A 458 16.48 -11.14 18.04
N GLY A 459 15.44 -10.32 18.20
CA GLY A 459 14.82 -10.02 19.50
C GLY A 459 15.81 -9.40 20.48
N ALA A 460 16.12 -10.10 21.58
CA ALA A 460 17.05 -9.62 22.60
C ALA A 460 18.52 -9.55 22.13
N THR A 461 18.87 -10.18 21.02
CA THR A 461 20.17 -10.01 20.34
C THR A 461 19.90 -9.49 18.92
N PRO A 462 19.69 -8.17 18.77
CA PRO A 462 19.30 -7.60 17.48
C PRO A 462 20.29 -7.96 16.36
N THR A 463 19.76 -8.22 15.17
CA THR A 463 20.54 -8.42 13.94
C THR A 463 20.25 -7.36 12.88
N ALA A 464 19.34 -6.43 13.18
CA ALA A 464 19.00 -5.28 12.36
C ALA A 464 19.08 -3.99 13.20
N THR A 465 19.10 -2.84 12.53
CA THR A 465 19.49 -1.57 13.15
C THR A 465 18.45 -0.48 12.94
N LEU A 466 18.15 0.28 13.99
CA LEU A 466 17.54 1.60 13.91
C LEU A 466 18.60 2.61 14.36
N ASP A 467 19.09 3.43 13.43
CA ASP A 467 20.05 4.51 13.70
C ASP A 467 19.30 5.82 13.85
N LEU A 468 19.22 6.33 15.08
CA LEU A 468 18.56 7.61 15.37
C LEU A 468 19.38 8.82 14.96
N LYS A 469 20.67 8.67 14.63
CA LYS A 469 21.59 9.80 14.47
C LYS A 469 21.55 10.67 15.73
N ASP A 470 21.21 11.94 15.58
CA ASP A 470 21.07 12.95 16.62
C ASP A 470 19.60 13.22 17.00
N ASN A 471 18.69 12.32 16.64
CA ASN A 471 17.26 12.46 16.88
C ASN A 471 16.76 11.63 18.07
N ASP A 472 15.54 11.96 18.49
CA ASP A 472 14.88 11.40 19.66
C ASP A 472 13.75 10.44 19.29
N LEU A 473 13.34 9.58 20.23
CA LEU A 473 12.34 8.53 20.01
C LEU A 473 11.41 8.37 21.21
N ILE A 474 10.11 8.19 20.94
CA ILE A 474 9.09 7.77 21.90
C ILE A 474 8.54 6.41 21.48
N VAL A 475 8.54 5.45 22.39
CA VAL A 475 7.90 4.14 22.21
C VAL A 475 6.74 4.00 23.19
N THR A 476 5.50 3.99 22.69
CA THR A 476 4.29 4.08 23.55
C THR A 476 3.74 2.72 23.98
N SER A 477 4.24 1.62 23.41
CA SER A 477 3.82 0.25 23.72
C SER A 477 5.00 -0.72 23.74
N GLY A 478 6.16 -0.23 24.19
CA GLY A 478 7.37 -1.01 24.42
C GLY A 478 7.66 -1.19 25.91
N THR A 479 8.56 -2.11 26.25
CA THR A 479 9.08 -2.21 27.62
C THR A 479 10.40 -1.48 27.73
N TYR A 480 10.62 -0.78 28.85
CA TYR A 480 11.88 -0.09 29.13
C TYR A 480 13.09 -1.02 28.94
N ALA A 481 13.01 -2.24 29.49
CA ALA A 481 14.06 -3.26 29.39
C ALA A 481 14.38 -3.68 27.95
N ALA A 482 13.39 -3.75 27.06
CA ALA A 482 13.65 -4.10 25.65
C ALA A 482 14.40 -2.97 24.93
N ILE A 483 14.02 -1.72 25.19
CA ILE A 483 14.63 -0.54 24.58
C ILE A 483 16.07 -0.34 25.10
N THR A 484 16.28 -0.39 26.42
CA THR A 484 17.63 -0.25 27.00
C THR A 484 18.55 -1.40 26.59
N ASN A 485 18.05 -2.64 26.50
CA ASN A 485 18.85 -3.74 25.96
C ASN A 485 19.23 -3.51 24.49
N ALA A 486 18.32 -3.01 23.64
CA ALA A 486 18.64 -2.70 22.25
C ALA A 486 19.71 -1.60 22.12
N ILE A 487 19.69 -0.60 23.01
CA ILE A 487 20.74 0.46 23.08
C ILE A 487 22.05 -0.13 23.59
N SER A 488 22.05 -0.83 24.73
CA SER A 488 23.24 -1.42 25.34
C SER A 488 23.98 -2.35 24.36
N LYS A 489 23.25 -3.19 23.61
CA LYS A 489 23.84 -4.03 22.56
C LYS A 489 24.48 -3.21 21.46
N ALA A 490 23.75 -2.26 20.87
CA ALA A 490 24.27 -1.42 19.79
C ALA A 490 25.48 -0.60 20.22
N ARG A 491 25.41 -0.03 21.44
CA ARG A 491 26.41 0.79 22.11
C ARG A 491 27.75 0.06 22.26
N ASN A 492 27.75 -1.20 22.69
CA ASN A 492 28.95 -2.04 22.83
C ASN A 492 30.14 -1.28 23.46
N GLY A 493 29.98 -0.81 24.70
CA GLY A 493 31.02 -0.05 25.42
C GLY A 493 31.36 1.32 24.80
N GLY A 494 30.45 1.91 24.03
CA GLY A 494 30.63 3.21 23.36
C GLY A 494 31.21 3.12 21.95
N ALA A 495 31.47 1.92 21.43
CA ALA A 495 31.92 1.72 20.05
C ALA A 495 30.80 1.91 19.01
N TRP A 496 29.52 1.75 19.40
CA TRP A 496 28.34 1.92 18.54
C TRP A 496 28.38 1.12 17.23
N ASN A 497 28.94 -0.10 17.28
CA ASN A 497 29.26 -0.91 16.10
C ASN A 497 28.49 -2.24 16.02
N GLN A 498 27.45 -2.41 16.84
CA GLN A 498 26.58 -3.58 16.81
C GLN A 498 25.15 -3.21 16.40
N PRO A 499 24.34 -4.17 15.90
CA PRO A 499 22.94 -3.92 15.61
C PRO A 499 22.11 -3.64 16.88
N GLY A 500 20.93 -3.04 16.67
CA GLY A 500 20.03 -2.62 17.75
C GLY A 500 19.57 -1.17 17.55
N LEU A 501 19.32 -0.47 18.66
CA LEU A 501 18.99 0.95 18.66
C LEU A 501 20.29 1.77 18.82
N THR A 502 20.80 2.27 17.70
CA THR A 502 22.13 2.90 17.62
C THR A 502 22.05 4.42 17.40
N SER A 503 23.18 5.09 17.62
CA SER A 503 23.42 6.47 17.18
C SER A 503 24.79 6.56 16.54
N SER A 504 24.82 6.68 15.20
CA SER A 504 26.10 6.92 14.52
C SER A 504 26.61 8.35 14.70
N SER A 505 25.77 9.30 15.15
CA SER A 505 26.21 10.63 15.61
C SER A 505 27.00 10.53 16.91
N ALA A 506 26.51 9.75 17.90
CA ALA A 506 27.27 9.45 19.11
C ALA A 506 28.57 8.70 18.80
N ALA A 507 28.52 7.75 17.87
CA ALA A 507 29.69 7.02 17.38
C ALA A 507 30.76 7.97 16.79
N ALA A 508 30.35 9.05 16.13
CA ALA A 508 31.24 10.03 15.50
C ALA A 508 31.68 11.17 16.43
N ALA A 509 30.98 11.39 17.56
CA ALA A 509 31.24 12.50 18.47
C ALA A 509 32.69 12.57 18.95
N THR A 510 33.26 13.78 18.97
CA THR A 510 34.60 14.06 19.48
C THR A 510 34.54 15.36 20.30
N PRO A 511 34.67 15.31 21.64
CA PRO A 511 34.93 14.10 22.46
C PRO A 511 33.74 13.13 22.51
N LYS A 512 33.95 11.92 23.05
CA LYS A 512 32.94 10.85 23.17
C LYS A 512 31.95 11.11 24.31
N ASN A 513 31.32 12.28 24.31
CA ASN A 513 30.49 12.75 25.42
C ASN A 513 28.97 12.60 25.21
N THR A 514 28.52 12.22 24.01
CA THR A 514 27.09 11.99 23.71
C THR A 514 26.73 10.51 23.56
N THR A 515 25.46 10.19 23.76
CA THR A 515 24.87 8.85 23.76
C THR A 515 23.37 8.90 23.46
N LEU A 516 22.71 7.74 23.55
CA LEU A 516 21.26 7.64 23.71
C LEU A 516 20.93 7.35 25.17
N GLY A 517 20.27 8.29 25.85
CA GLY A 517 19.74 8.13 27.20
C GLY A 517 18.27 7.68 27.17
N THR A 518 17.76 7.14 28.28
CA THR A 518 16.37 6.64 28.34
C THR A 518 15.66 6.97 29.64
N LEU A 519 14.42 7.46 29.54
CA LEU A 519 13.51 7.61 30.69
C LEU A 519 12.19 6.91 30.41
N THR A 520 11.58 6.32 31.44
CA THR A 520 10.16 6.02 31.39
C THR A 520 9.36 7.32 31.42
N GLY A 521 8.16 7.31 30.86
CA GLY A 521 7.26 8.46 30.93
C GLY A 521 6.93 8.81 32.37
N ALA A 522 6.83 7.83 33.27
CA ALA A 522 6.62 8.07 34.70
C ALA A 522 7.77 8.83 35.35
N GLU A 523 9.03 8.47 35.07
CA GLU A 523 10.21 9.20 35.55
C GLU A 523 10.23 10.63 35.00
N TYR A 524 9.97 10.80 33.69
CA TYR A 524 9.96 12.11 33.06
C TYR A 524 8.86 13.03 33.61
N LEU A 525 7.66 12.49 33.85
CA LEU A 525 6.56 13.21 34.50
C LEU A 525 6.88 13.57 35.95
N SER A 526 7.65 12.74 36.67
CA SER A 526 8.05 13.01 38.06
C SER A 526 8.99 14.21 38.20
N LEU A 527 9.69 14.57 37.11
CA LEU A 527 10.51 15.77 37.00
C LEU A 527 9.68 17.04 36.73
N GLY A 528 8.36 16.92 36.57
CA GLY A 528 7.46 18.03 36.26
C GLY A 528 7.33 18.34 34.76
N ASN A 529 7.97 17.57 33.89
CA ASN A 529 7.85 17.72 32.44
C ASN A 529 6.64 16.97 31.89
N THR A 530 5.84 17.60 31.02
CA THR A 530 4.64 16.97 30.43
C THR A 530 4.73 16.74 28.93
N THR A 531 5.75 17.32 28.28
CA THR A 531 5.97 17.21 26.84
C THR A 531 7.41 16.86 26.51
N PHE A 532 7.62 15.91 25.61
CA PHE A 532 8.92 15.52 25.07
C PHE A 532 8.93 15.82 23.57
N ASP A 533 9.76 16.78 23.15
CA ASP A 533 9.88 17.27 21.77
C ASP A 533 8.53 17.60 21.08
N GLY A 534 7.61 18.20 21.84
CA GLY A 534 6.29 18.59 21.34
C GLY A 534 5.22 17.49 21.40
N PHE A 535 5.57 16.27 21.81
CA PHE A 535 4.60 15.21 22.09
C PHE A 535 4.23 15.18 23.57
N THR A 536 2.95 14.98 23.88
CA THR A 536 2.51 14.69 25.25
C THR A 536 3.04 13.32 25.69
N VAL A 537 3.57 13.26 26.91
CA VAL A 537 4.11 12.04 27.50
C VAL A 537 3.07 11.36 28.39
N ALA A 538 2.92 10.06 28.24
CA ALA A 538 2.15 9.21 29.14
C ALA A 538 3.09 8.35 30.00
N ALA A 539 2.66 7.99 31.22
CA ALA A 539 3.48 7.20 32.15
C ALA A 539 4.06 5.88 31.57
N PRO A 540 3.34 5.13 30.69
CA PRO A 540 3.87 3.91 30.08
C PRO A 540 4.88 4.12 28.94
N ASP A 541 5.06 5.35 28.47
CA ASP A 541 5.97 5.62 27.34
C ASP A 541 7.42 5.30 27.74
N VAL A 542 8.24 4.95 26.76
CA VAL A 542 9.70 4.91 26.88
C VAL A 542 10.27 6.00 25.98
N LEU A 543 10.93 6.97 26.59
CA LEU A 543 11.58 8.09 25.93
C LEU A 543 13.05 7.75 25.72
N VAL A 544 13.55 7.98 24.53
CA VAL A 544 14.96 7.85 24.17
C VAL A 544 15.43 9.19 23.64
N LYS A 545 16.53 9.70 24.19
CA LYS A 545 17.06 11.01 23.82
C LYS A 545 18.51 10.90 23.38
N TYR A 546 18.86 11.51 22.24
CA TYR A 546 20.25 11.83 21.95
C TYR A 546 20.71 12.92 22.93
N THR A 547 21.53 12.53 23.90
CA THR A 547 21.95 13.41 24.99
C THR A 547 23.40 13.17 25.45
N TYR A 548 23.88 13.94 26.42
CA TYR A 548 25.16 13.74 27.10
C TYR A 548 25.11 12.55 28.06
N TYR A 549 26.24 11.88 28.30
CA TYR A 549 26.32 10.96 29.44
C TYR A 549 26.05 11.74 30.73
N GLY A 550 25.05 11.31 31.49
CA GLY A 550 24.71 11.95 32.75
C GLY A 550 23.64 13.02 32.68
N ASP A 551 23.11 13.39 31.51
CA ASP A 551 21.87 14.19 31.45
C ASP A 551 20.68 13.26 31.80
N VAL A 552 20.48 13.03 33.09
CA VAL A 552 19.52 12.04 33.60
C VAL A 552 18.10 12.59 33.72
N ASP A 553 17.92 13.90 33.53
CA ASP A 553 16.60 14.54 33.51
C ASP A 553 16.19 15.13 32.15
N PHE A 554 17.02 14.96 31.12
CA PHE A 554 16.79 15.39 29.73
C PHE A 554 16.66 16.91 29.56
N ASN A 555 17.30 17.69 30.42
CA ASN A 555 17.36 19.15 30.32
C ASN A 555 18.42 19.61 29.29
N GLY A 556 19.30 18.70 28.85
CA GLY A 556 20.34 18.95 27.84
C GLY A 556 21.65 19.48 28.41
N LEU A 557 21.84 19.45 29.72
CA LEU A 557 23.06 19.76 30.46
C LEU A 557 23.41 18.58 31.37
N VAL A 558 24.69 18.52 31.74
CA VAL A 558 25.14 17.71 32.88
C VAL A 558 25.48 18.68 33.99
N ASP A 559 24.79 18.64 35.12
CA ASP A 559 25.04 19.58 36.21
C ASP A 559 24.88 18.95 37.61
N PHE A 560 24.82 19.80 38.64
CA PHE A 560 24.73 19.36 40.02
C PHE A 560 23.51 18.46 40.29
N ASP A 561 22.38 18.71 39.63
CA ASP A 561 21.17 17.93 39.85
C ASP A 561 21.35 16.50 39.32
N ASP A 562 22.11 16.32 38.25
CA ASP A 562 22.49 15.00 37.74
C ASP A 562 23.45 14.26 38.66
N TYR A 563 24.49 14.95 39.14
CA TYR A 563 25.43 14.38 40.13
C TYR A 563 24.71 13.94 41.41
N SER A 564 23.78 14.76 41.91
CA SER A 564 23.02 14.41 43.10
C SER A 564 22.15 13.16 42.89
N ARG A 565 21.68 12.89 41.68
CA ARG A 565 20.89 11.69 41.36
C ARG A 565 21.74 10.44 41.26
N ILE A 566 22.91 10.50 40.60
CA ILE A 566 23.82 9.35 40.55
C ILE A 566 24.38 9.02 41.95
N ASP A 567 24.71 10.02 42.77
CA ASP A 567 25.10 9.81 44.17
C ASP A 567 24.01 9.07 44.95
N ALA A 568 22.75 9.47 44.76
CA ALA A 568 21.61 8.80 45.38
C ALA A 568 21.42 7.38 44.81
N GLY A 569 21.64 7.17 43.52
CA GLY A 569 21.57 5.86 42.88
C GLY A 569 22.61 4.89 43.43
N PHE A 570 23.87 5.33 43.47
CA PHE A 570 25.00 4.59 44.03
C PHE A 570 24.76 4.21 45.51
N ASN A 571 24.44 5.20 46.36
CA ASN A 571 24.26 4.99 47.80
C ASN A 571 23.06 4.09 48.14
N ASN A 572 22.10 3.96 47.24
CA ASN A 572 20.90 3.13 47.44
C ASN A 572 20.88 1.89 46.55
N ASN A 573 21.98 1.55 45.87
CA ASN A 573 22.10 0.39 44.97
C ASN A 573 20.98 0.33 43.92
N ARG A 574 20.61 1.50 43.35
CA ARG A 574 19.64 1.59 42.26
C ARG A 574 20.31 1.37 40.91
N THR A 575 19.50 1.20 39.87
CA THR A 575 19.94 0.92 38.50
C THR A 575 19.11 1.73 37.49
N GLY A 576 19.50 1.70 36.22
CA GLY A 576 18.84 2.44 35.15
C GLY A 576 19.28 3.91 35.06
N TRP A 577 19.09 4.47 33.86
CA TRP A 577 19.59 5.80 33.48
C TRP A 577 19.19 6.91 34.46
N PHE A 578 17.93 6.95 34.90
CA PHE A 578 17.43 7.96 35.83
C PHE A 578 18.17 7.98 37.19
N ASN A 579 18.78 6.85 37.56
CA ASN A 579 19.56 6.71 38.79
C ASN A 579 21.08 6.77 38.54
N GLY A 580 21.54 7.04 37.33
CA GLY A 580 22.96 7.24 37.00
C GLY A 580 23.71 6.03 36.42
N ASP A 581 23.02 4.94 36.05
CA ASP A 581 23.60 3.83 35.26
C ASP A 581 23.53 4.24 33.77
N VAL A 582 24.55 4.99 33.33
CA VAL A 582 24.59 5.69 32.04
C VAL A 582 25.30 4.89 30.95
N ASP A 583 25.92 3.76 31.31
CA ASP A 583 26.47 2.81 30.35
C ASP A 583 25.58 1.58 30.09
N TYR A 584 24.49 1.42 30.86
CA TYR A 584 23.52 0.33 30.81
C TYR A 584 24.09 -1.04 31.19
N ASN A 585 25.06 -1.10 32.10
CA ASN A 585 25.61 -2.35 32.60
C ASN A 585 24.80 -2.94 33.78
N GLY A 586 23.85 -2.17 34.33
CA GLY A 586 22.95 -2.59 35.40
C GLY A 586 23.47 -2.34 36.82
N ILE A 587 24.55 -1.56 36.96
CA ILE A 587 25.16 -1.17 38.23
C ILE A 587 25.55 0.31 38.09
N VAL A 588 25.33 1.11 39.13
CA VAL A 588 25.93 2.45 39.21
C VAL A 588 27.31 2.31 39.86
N ASP A 589 28.39 2.57 39.13
CA ASP A 589 29.75 2.49 39.65
C ASP A 589 30.71 3.54 39.06
N PHE A 590 32.02 3.34 39.26
CA PHE A 590 33.06 4.27 38.82
C PHE A 590 33.05 4.51 37.30
N ASP A 591 32.67 3.51 36.49
CA ASP A 591 32.66 3.64 35.04
C ASP A 591 31.58 4.64 34.59
N ASP A 592 30.45 4.70 35.30
CA ASP A 592 29.41 5.72 35.10
C ASP A 592 29.91 7.12 35.45
N TYR A 593 30.53 7.30 36.62
CA TYR A 593 31.11 8.59 37.02
C TYR A 593 32.13 9.09 36.00
N SER A 594 32.98 8.19 35.47
CA SER A 594 33.96 8.53 34.45
C SER A 594 33.31 9.09 33.17
N LEU A 595 32.18 8.51 32.74
CA LEU A 595 31.42 8.99 31.58
C LEU A 595 30.75 10.34 31.84
N ILE A 596 30.13 10.51 33.00
CA ILE A 596 29.49 11.77 33.41
C ILE A 596 30.54 12.87 33.56
N ASP A 597 31.65 12.61 34.23
CA ASP A 597 32.76 13.56 34.39
C ASP A 597 33.33 14.00 33.05
N GLN A 598 33.50 13.07 32.11
CA GLN A 598 33.94 13.41 30.76
C GLN A 598 32.92 14.32 30.08
N ALA A 599 31.63 14.01 30.16
CA ALA A 599 30.59 14.83 29.57
C ALA A 599 30.50 16.20 30.23
N PHE A 600 30.54 16.28 31.56
CA PHE A 600 30.53 17.54 32.31
C PHE A 600 31.68 18.47 31.90
N ASN A 601 32.90 17.93 31.79
CA ASN A 601 34.08 18.69 31.44
C ASN A 601 34.14 19.11 29.96
N THR A 602 33.33 18.51 29.10
CA THR A 602 33.42 18.71 27.64
C THR A 602 32.13 19.12 26.96
N GLN A 603 31.01 19.16 27.69
CA GLN A 603 29.76 19.73 27.19
C GLN A 603 29.99 21.20 26.84
N SER A 604 29.44 21.62 25.71
CA SER A 604 29.59 22.98 25.21
C SER A 604 28.22 23.66 25.18
N GLY A 605 27.68 23.95 26.37
CA GLY A 605 26.31 24.47 26.54
C GLY A 605 25.23 23.40 26.36
N THR A 606 23.97 23.82 26.30
CA THR A 606 22.83 22.90 26.16
C THR A 606 22.80 22.31 24.75
N LEU A 607 22.51 21.01 24.60
CA LEU A 607 22.37 20.37 23.27
C LEU A 607 21.31 21.02 22.36
N ARG A 608 20.40 21.82 22.94
CA ARG A 608 19.35 22.56 22.21
C ARG A 608 19.68 24.04 21.89
N ARG A 609 20.73 24.64 22.48
CA ARG A 609 21.01 26.09 22.32
C ARG A 609 21.64 26.50 20.99
N ALA A 610 22.32 25.58 20.30
CA ALA A 610 22.95 25.91 19.02
C ALA A 610 21.92 26.36 17.98
N MET A 611 20.69 25.84 18.03
CA MET A 611 19.59 26.22 17.12
C MET A 611 18.78 27.41 17.65
N SER A 612 18.50 27.50 18.97
CA SER A 612 17.69 28.62 19.51
C SER A 612 18.41 29.98 19.48
N TYR A 613 19.76 29.97 19.49
CA TYR A 613 20.58 31.15 19.25
C TYR A 613 20.59 31.56 17.76
N LEU A 614 20.48 30.60 16.84
CA LEU A 614 20.46 30.84 15.40
C LEU A 614 19.07 31.23 14.86
N ASP A 615 17.98 30.76 15.48
CA ASP A 615 16.60 31.12 15.12
C ASP A 615 16.00 32.27 15.96
N GLY A 616 16.72 32.70 16.99
CA GLY A 616 16.39 33.87 17.82
C GLY A 616 15.33 33.64 18.90
N SER A 617 14.98 32.38 19.19
CA SER A 617 14.00 32.01 20.22
C SER A 617 14.53 32.06 21.67
N ASP A 618 15.85 32.11 21.88
CA ASP A 618 16.46 32.37 23.20
C ASP A 618 17.43 33.56 23.14
N ARG A 619 17.01 34.71 23.69
CA ARG A 619 17.84 35.92 23.85
C ARG A 619 18.21 36.20 25.31
N SER A 620 18.38 35.17 26.14
CA SER A 620 18.89 35.43 27.49
C SER A 620 20.37 35.82 27.44
N GLU A 621 20.62 37.12 27.63
CA GLU A 621 21.95 37.68 27.77
C GLU A 621 22.61 37.18 29.06
N LYS A 622 23.78 36.57 28.87
CA LYS A 622 24.84 36.21 29.85
C LYS A 622 24.58 35.03 30.79
#